data_AF-A0A1F3JGP8-F1
#
_entry.id   AF-A0A1F3JGP8-F1
#
_cell.length_a   1.000
_cell.length_b   1.000
_cell.length_c   1.000
_cell.angle_alpha   90.00
_cell.angle_beta   90.00
_cell.angle_gamma   90.00
#
_symmetry.space_group_name_H-M   'P 1'
#
loop_
_entity.id
_entity.type
_entity.pdbx_description
1 polymer ?
#
loop_
_entity_poly.entity_id
_entity_poly.type
_entity_poly.pdbx_seq_one_letter_code
_entity_poly.pdbx_strand_id
1 'polypeptide(L)'
;MLYGLYIVTLHKETHFHLNRFYLLFSYIISLLIPLINIPVNNADKEATFFAVLETVQITSQSAFAIEKYAFINHYVIVFYLIGMSVFLMRFISEIISLIFIHRQCSIEANNQLNIALSKKQIAPFSFFKTIYIDKKTINEESQEKIIMHETIHVRQWHTIDVVFAELICVLNWFNPFCWKMKVALKETHEYLADLGVSEQTPEYAEYFMLLFRNAIGVQPGFANNLNKSLTLKRLIMMKKTRSSKLSKMKVLLAFPIVIVLFIAFSCNKNADKLKSQYSSNVISEKKETVNNTSNNDSKLSAKSNDDKTFISIEKMPEYPNGYNALIDYLSKNIQYPEEAKEKGIEGKVFVNFTVTKTGKIKNVTIKEKGNSLFDAEAIRVVSKMPNWIPGLNKGTPVDVEMTLPIVFKLS
;
A
#
# COMPACT_ATOMS: atom_id res chain seq x y z
N MET A 1 1.06 -8.47 4.49
CA MET A 1 0.17 -8.20 5.64
C MET A 1 -0.92 -9.25 5.80
N LEU A 2 -1.97 -9.28 4.95
CA LEU A 2 -3.12 -10.19 5.07
C LEU A 2 -2.74 -11.68 5.21
N TYR A 3 -1.75 -12.16 4.47
CA TYR A 3 -1.25 -13.53 4.62
C TYR A 3 -0.63 -13.83 6.01
N GLY A 4 0.05 -12.86 6.64
CA GLY A 4 0.58 -13.04 7.99
C GLY A 4 -0.53 -13.14 9.03
N LEU A 5 -1.59 -12.35 8.84
CA LEU A 5 -2.79 -12.36 9.67
C LEU A 5 -3.55 -13.69 9.56
N TYR A 6 -3.62 -14.28 8.36
CA TYR A 6 -4.08 -15.67 8.16
C TYR A 6 -3.25 -16.69 8.96
N ILE A 7 -1.90 -16.62 8.91
CA ILE A 7 -1.02 -17.55 9.64
C ILE A 7 -1.30 -17.51 11.15
N VAL A 8 -1.43 -16.30 11.71
CA VAL A 8 -1.62 -16.10 13.16
C VAL A 8 -3.02 -16.52 13.63
N THR A 9 -4.06 -16.26 12.83
CA THR A 9 -5.46 -16.38 13.30
C THR A 9 -6.19 -17.64 12.81
N LEU A 10 -5.98 -18.06 11.56
CA LEU A 10 -6.87 -18.99 10.84
C LEU A 10 -6.18 -20.26 10.33
N HIS A 11 -4.90 -20.20 9.98
CA HIS A 11 -4.18 -21.33 9.37
C HIS A 11 -4.23 -22.63 10.20
N LYS A 12 -4.31 -22.50 11.53
CA LYS A 12 -4.41 -23.64 12.46
C LYS A 12 -5.85 -24.04 12.80
N GLU A 13 -6.87 -23.33 12.34
CA GLU A 13 -8.27 -23.55 12.72
C GLU A 13 -8.99 -24.51 11.77
N THR A 14 -9.86 -25.39 12.28
CA THR A 14 -10.62 -26.36 11.46
C THR A 14 -11.85 -25.75 10.79
N HIS A 15 -11.86 -24.43 10.57
CA HIS A 15 -12.97 -23.68 9.99
C HIS A 15 -12.71 -23.44 8.50
N PHE A 16 -12.55 -24.51 7.72
CA PHE A 16 -11.96 -24.43 6.38
C PHE A 16 -12.75 -23.54 5.40
N HIS A 17 -14.08 -23.48 5.48
CA HIS A 17 -14.88 -22.52 4.69
C HIS A 17 -14.52 -21.05 5.01
N LEU A 18 -14.25 -20.72 6.28
CA LEU A 18 -13.85 -19.38 6.70
C LEU A 18 -12.41 -19.07 6.25
N ASN A 19 -11.52 -20.06 6.28
CA ASN A 19 -10.15 -19.95 5.75
C ASN A 19 -10.20 -19.67 4.23
N ARG A 20 -11.00 -20.43 3.48
CA ARG A 20 -11.21 -20.27 2.02
C ARG A 20 -11.73 -18.87 1.70
N PHE A 21 -12.79 -18.44 2.39
CA PHE A 21 -13.35 -17.10 2.23
C PHE A 21 -12.32 -16.00 2.52
N TYR A 22 -11.59 -16.09 3.65
CA TYR A 22 -10.57 -15.12 4.02
C TYR A 22 -9.46 -15.00 2.97
N LEU A 23 -8.97 -16.12 2.43
CA LEU A 23 -7.90 -16.14 1.44
C LEU A 23 -8.35 -15.54 0.09
N LEU A 24 -9.54 -15.88 -0.39
CA LEU A 24 -10.13 -15.30 -1.60
C LEU A 24 -10.40 -13.80 -1.43
N PHE A 25 -11.03 -13.40 -0.32
CA PHE A 25 -11.28 -12.00 0.01
C PHE A 25 -9.97 -11.20 0.10
N SER A 26 -8.91 -11.80 0.65
CA SER A 26 -7.59 -11.18 0.75
C SER A 26 -6.98 -10.86 -0.62
N TYR A 27 -7.24 -11.66 -1.66
CA TYR A 27 -6.84 -11.30 -3.04
C TYR A 27 -7.65 -10.12 -3.56
N ILE A 28 -8.99 -10.19 -3.44
CA ILE A 28 -9.90 -9.15 -3.95
C ILE A 28 -9.59 -7.79 -3.30
N ILE A 29 -9.49 -7.74 -1.97
CA ILE A 29 -9.22 -6.48 -1.27
C ILE A 29 -7.83 -5.92 -1.61
N SER A 30 -6.82 -6.78 -1.84
CA SER A 30 -5.48 -6.33 -2.26
C SER A 30 -5.48 -5.62 -3.63
N LEU A 31 -6.41 -5.98 -4.52
CA LEU A 31 -6.60 -5.35 -5.83
C LEU A 31 -7.46 -4.07 -5.75
N LEU A 32 -8.43 -4.03 -4.83
CA LEU A 32 -9.33 -2.88 -4.65
C LEU A 32 -8.73 -1.75 -3.82
N ILE A 33 -7.85 -2.06 -2.86
CA ILE A 33 -7.20 -1.07 -1.97
C ILE A 33 -6.62 0.14 -2.74
N PRO A 34 -5.84 -0.02 -3.84
CA PRO A 34 -5.29 1.11 -4.59
C PRO A 34 -6.32 1.97 -5.32
N LEU A 35 -7.51 1.45 -5.63
CA LEU A 35 -8.58 2.19 -6.30
C LEU A 35 -9.38 3.08 -5.32
N ILE A 36 -9.28 2.84 -4.01
CA ILE A 36 -10.03 3.58 -3.00
C ILE A 36 -9.30 4.90 -2.69
N ASN A 37 -9.82 6.00 -3.25
CA ASN A 37 -9.43 7.35 -2.86
C ASN A 37 -10.26 7.80 -1.64
N ILE A 38 -9.73 7.65 -0.42
CA ILE A 38 -10.35 8.29 0.76
C ILE A 38 -9.94 9.77 0.79
N PRO A 39 -10.89 10.73 0.70
CA PRO A 39 -10.63 12.09 1.10
C PRO A 39 -10.54 12.12 2.62
N VAL A 40 -9.31 12.22 3.16
CA VAL A 40 -9.12 12.56 4.57
C VAL A 40 -9.53 14.02 4.72
N ASN A 41 -10.79 14.24 5.08
CA ASN A 41 -11.28 15.56 5.42
C ASN A 41 -10.59 15.95 6.72
N ASN A 42 -9.60 16.83 6.64
CA ASN A 42 -8.96 17.39 7.82
C ASN A 42 -10.04 18.20 8.55
N ALA A 43 -10.62 17.64 9.61
CA ALA A 43 -11.38 18.45 10.56
C ALA A 43 -10.46 19.57 11.03
N ASP A 44 -10.95 20.81 10.98
CA ASP A 44 -10.14 22.02 11.12
C ASP A 44 -9.38 22.05 12.45
N LYS A 45 -8.14 21.56 12.42
CA LYS A 45 -7.16 21.88 13.44
C LYS A 45 -6.79 23.33 13.18
N GLU A 46 -7.30 24.21 14.03
CA GLU A 46 -7.00 25.64 14.00
C GLU A 46 -5.50 25.85 13.77
N ALA A 47 -5.17 26.25 12.55
CA ALA A 47 -3.80 26.44 12.15
C ALA A 47 -3.31 27.73 12.83
N THR A 48 -2.47 27.58 13.86
CA THR A 48 -1.59 28.66 14.26
C THR A 48 -0.74 29.02 13.04
N PHE A 49 -1.05 30.16 12.42
CA PHE A 49 -0.41 30.63 11.20
C PHE A 49 1.05 31.01 11.47
N PHE A 50 1.93 30.01 11.46
CA PHE A 50 3.35 30.23 11.29
C PHE A 50 3.63 30.44 9.81
N ALA A 51 3.82 31.70 9.41
CA ALA A 51 4.33 32.05 8.09
C ALA A 51 5.80 31.59 7.97
N VAL A 52 5.98 30.31 7.63
CA VAL A 52 7.27 29.75 7.23
C VAL A 52 7.43 30.06 5.75
N LEU A 53 8.36 30.95 5.43
CA LEU A 53 8.75 31.22 4.04
C LEU A 53 9.31 29.94 3.42
N GLU A 54 9.11 29.75 2.12
CA GLU A 54 9.62 28.55 1.44
C GLU A 54 11.16 28.49 1.49
N THR A 55 11.74 27.29 1.51
CA THR A 55 13.20 27.12 1.62
C THR A 55 13.88 27.55 0.34
N VAL A 56 14.72 28.56 0.45
CA VAL A 56 15.59 29.04 -0.62
C VAL A 56 16.68 28.00 -0.90
N GLN A 57 16.55 27.23 -1.98
CA GLN A 57 17.63 26.39 -2.51
C GLN A 57 18.29 27.09 -3.68
N ILE A 58 19.49 27.59 -3.44
CA ILE A 58 20.36 28.15 -4.46
C ILE A 58 21.01 26.95 -5.15
N THR A 59 20.70 26.72 -6.42
CA THR A 59 21.25 25.60 -7.19
C THR A 59 21.38 26.03 -8.63
N SER A 60 22.58 25.84 -9.22
CA SER A 60 22.79 26.01 -10.66
C SER A 60 21.95 24.99 -11.42
N GLN A 61 21.26 25.44 -12.48
CA GLN A 61 20.36 24.58 -13.24
C GLN A 61 21.06 23.31 -13.74
N SER A 62 20.45 22.15 -13.45
CA SER A 62 20.68 20.94 -14.24
C SER A 62 19.34 20.28 -14.56
N ALA A 63 19.02 20.17 -15.85
CA ALA A 63 17.80 19.52 -16.34
C ALA A 63 17.79 17.98 -16.15
N PHE A 64 18.84 17.43 -15.54
CA PHE A 64 19.12 16.01 -15.40
C PHE A 64 18.09 15.21 -14.58
N ALA A 65 17.34 15.86 -13.69
CA ALA A 65 16.42 15.16 -12.81
C ALA A 65 15.22 14.55 -13.56
N ILE A 66 14.59 15.30 -14.47
CA ILE A 66 13.32 14.90 -15.12
C ILE A 66 13.55 13.69 -16.05
N GLU A 67 14.60 13.72 -16.87
CA GLU A 67 14.94 12.60 -17.74
C GLU A 67 15.25 11.32 -16.94
N LYS A 68 16.04 11.42 -15.87
CA LYS A 68 16.45 10.26 -15.06
C LYS A 68 15.25 9.51 -14.45
N TYR A 69 14.21 10.22 -13.98
CA TYR A 69 12.99 9.58 -13.48
C TYR A 69 12.16 8.93 -14.60
N ALA A 70 12.08 9.55 -15.78
CA ALA A 70 11.38 8.98 -16.93
C ALA A 70 12.03 7.66 -17.41
N PHE A 71 13.37 7.63 -17.52
CA PHE A 71 14.11 6.43 -17.91
C PHE A 71 13.94 5.28 -16.91
N ILE A 72 14.06 5.53 -15.60
CA ILE A 72 13.91 4.49 -14.56
C ILE A 72 12.51 3.86 -14.63
N ASN A 73 11.45 4.68 -14.78
CA ASN A 73 10.08 4.18 -14.88
C ASN A 73 9.87 3.29 -16.11
N HIS A 74 10.46 3.63 -17.26
CA HIS A 74 10.36 2.81 -18.47
C HIS A 74 10.95 1.41 -18.26
N TYR A 75 12.17 1.29 -17.73
CA TYR A 75 12.80 -0.01 -17.50
C TYR A 75 12.06 -0.87 -16.46
N VAL A 76 11.51 -0.27 -15.40
CA VAL A 76 10.71 -0.99 -14.41
C VAL A 76 9.43 -1.56 -15.03
N ILE A 77 8.74 -0.80 -15.89
CA ILE A 77 7.55 -1.28 -16.62
C ILE A 77 7.91 -2.42 -17.57
N VAL A 78 8.98 -2.28 -18.35
CA VAL A 78 9.45 -3.33 -19.28
C VAL A 78 9.81 -4.61 -18.53
N PHE A 79 10.56 -4.51 -17.41
CA PHE A 79 10.91 -5.66 -16.57
C PHE A 79 9.66 -6.34 -15.98
N TYR A 80 8.70 -5.58 -15.49
CA TYR A 80 7.42 -6.10 -15.01
C TYR A 80 6.67 -6.87 -16.09
N LEU A 81 6.57 -6.31 -17.31
CA LEU A 81 5.89 -6.93 -18.45
C LEU A 81 6.57 -8.21 -18.93
N ILE A 82 7.91 -8.25 -18.95
CA ILE A 82 8.68 -9.46 -19.26
C ILE A 82 8.33 -10.59 -18.27
N GLY A 83 8.40 -10.31 -16.96
CA GLY A 83 8.05 -11.29 -15.94
C GLY A 83 6.58 -11.74 -16.06
N MET A 84 5.64 -10.81 -16.21
CA MET A 84 4.22 -11.12 -16.40
C MET A 84 4.00 -12.02 -17.62
N SER A 85 4.70 -11.76 -18.74
CA SER A 85 4.65 -12.59 -19.94
C SER A 85 5.15 -14.00 -19.70
N VAL A 86 6.30 -14.18 -19.02
CA VAL A 86 6.85 -15.52 -18.69
C VAL A 86 5.88 -16.32 -17.82
N PHE A 87 5.29 -15.72 -16.79
CA PHE A 87 4.32 -16.40 -15.93
C PHE A 87 2.98 -16.65 -16.63
N LEU A 88 2.56 -15.78 -17.54
CA LEU A 88 1.37 -15.99 -18.39
C LEU A 88 1.57 -17.15 -19.37
N MET A 89 2.75 -17.24 -20.01
CA MET A 89 3.10 -18.39 -20.86
C MET A 89 3.10 -19.71 -20.08
N ARG A 90 3.57 -19.71 -18.82
CA ARG A 90 3.49 -20.88 -17.95
C ARG A 90 2.04 -21.27 -17.62
N PHE A 91 1.19 -20.30 -17.31
CA PHE A 91 -0.24 -20.55 -17.08
C PHE A 91 -0.92 -21.13 -18.33
N ILE A 92 -0.62 -20.59 -19.52
CA ILE A 92 -1.16 -21.09 -20.79
C ILE A 92 -0.67 -22.52 -21.07
N SER A 93 0.59 -22.86 -20.81
CA SER A 93 1.10 -24.23 -21.02
C SER A 93 0.51 -25.24 -20.04
N GLU A 94 0.22 -24.85 -18.80
CA GLU A 94 -0.54 -25.66 -17.84
C GLU A 94 -1.95 -25.99 -18.37
N ILE A 95 -2.66 -25.01 -18.96
CA ILE A 95 -3.99 -25.21 -19.58
C ILE A 95 -3.91 -26.09 -20.84
N ILE A 96 -2.92 -25.89 -21.71
CA ILE A 96 -2.71 -26.71 -22.91
C ILE A 96 -2.44 -28.18 -22.54
N SER A 97 -1.64 -28.42 -21.49
CA SER A 97 -1.38 -29.77 -20.96
C SER A 97 -2.68 -30.46 -20.52
N LEU A 98 -3.56 -29.73 -19.82
CA LEU A 98 -4.86 -30.25 -19.40
C LEU A 98 -5.79 -30.56 -20.58
N ILE A 99 -5.80 -29.71 -21.62
CA ILE A 99 -6.55 -29.98 -22.87
C ILE A 99 -6.02 -31.24 -23.56
N PHE A 100 -4.71 -31.47 -23.57
CA PHE A 100 -4.09 -32.65 -24.16
C PHE A 100 -4.45 -33.94 -23.40
N ILE A 101 -4.50 -33.89 -22.06
CA ILE A 101 -4.98 -35.01 -21.23
C ILE A 101 -6.47 -35.27 -21.50
N HIS A 102 -7.29 -34.22 -21.51
CA HIS A 102 -8.73 -34.33 -21.76
C HIS A 102 -9.04 -35.01 -23.10
N ARG A 103 -8.33 -34.63 -24.18
CA ARG A 103 -8.46 -35.24 -25.51
C ARG A 103 -7.99 -36.69 -25.61
N GLN A 104 -7.32 -37.23 -24.59
CA GLN A 104 -6.84 -38.63 -24.53
C GLN A 104 -7.71 -39.54 -23.66
N CYS A 105 -8.68 -38.99 -22.93
CA CYS A 105 -9.57 -39.74 -22.06
C CYS A 105 -10.87 -40.13 -22.78
N SER A 106 -11.43 -41.29 -22.47
CA SER A 106 -12.83 -41.59 -22.77
C SER A 106 -13.71 -41.00 -21.67
N ILE A 107 -14.73 -40.23 -22.04
CA ILE A 107 -15.60 -39.54 -21.08
C ILE A 107 -16.90 -40.33 -20.91
N GLU A 108 -17.14 -40.76 -19.69
CA GLU A 108 -18.40 -41.34 -19.23
C GLU A 108 -19.19 -40.24 -18.52
N ALA A 109 -20.26 -39.77 -19.15
CA ALA A 109 -21.08 -38.69 -18.63
C ALA A 109 -22.21 -39.22 -17.75
N ASN A 110 -22.33 -38.70 -16.53
CA ASN A 110 -23.49 -38.87 -15.66
C ASN A 110 -24.16 -37.49 -15.47
N ASN A 111 -25.45 -37.45 -15.13
CA ASN A 111 -26.29 -36.25 -15.11
C ASN A 111 -25.81 -35.11 -14.17
N GLN A 112 -24.79 -35.35 -13.33
CA GLN A 112 -24.19 -34.34 -12.45
C GLN A 112 -22.68 -34.15 -12.65
N LEU A 113 -21.96 -35.16 -13.16
CA LEU A 113 -20.49 -35.28 -13.12
C LEU A 113 -20.00 -36.06 -14.34
N ASN A 114 -18.90 -35.62 -14.96
CA ASN A 114 -18.22 -36.37 -16.01
C ASN A 114 -17.06 -37.15 -15.41
N ILE A 115 -16.90 -38.44 -15.74
CA ILE A 115 -15.73 -39.24 -15.39
C ILE A 115 -14.91 -39.46 -16.66
N ALA A 116 -13.67 -38.97 -16.66
CA ALA A 116 -12.73 -39.10 -17.76
C ALA A 116 -11.72 -40.20 -17.43
N LEU A 117 -11.85 -41.34 -18.11
CA LEU A 117 -10.96 -42.49 -17.94
C LEU A 117 -9.71 -42.35 -18.81
N SER A 118 -8.56 -42.22 -18.16
CA SER A 118 -7.25 -42.21 -18.82
C SER A 118 -6.72 -43.62 -19.04
N LYS A 119 -6.15 -43.86 -20.24
CA LYS A 119 -5.38 -45.07 -20.55
C LYS A 119 -3.95 -45.04 -19.98
N LYS A 120 -3.43 -43.85 -19.67
CA LYS A 120 -2.12 -43.63 -19.04
C LYS A 120 -2.28 -43.54 -17.53
N GLN A 121 -1.30 -44.02 -16.79
CA GLN A 121 -1.27 -43.86 -15.34
C GLN A 121 -1.17 -42.37 -14.99
N ILE A 122 -2.17 -41.85 -14.26
CA ILE A 122 -2.24 -40.46 -13.82
C ILE A 122 -2.69 -40.43 -12.36
N ALA A 123 -2.18 -39.48 -11.58
CA ALA A 123 -2.78 -39.19 -10.29
C ALA A 123 -4.23 -38.72 -10.50
N PRO A 124 -5.20 -39.16 -9.68
CA PRO A 124 -6.56 -38.62 -9.70
C PRO A 124 -6.55 -37.09 -9.55
N PHE A 125 -7.39 -36.41 -10.33
CA PHE A 125 -7.62 -34.98 -10.18
C PHE A 125 -8.98 -34.57 -10.77
N SER A 126 -9.49 -33.42 -10.35
CA SER A 126 -10.73 -32.83 -10.86
C SER A 126 -10.47 -31.48 -11.52
N PHE A 127 -11.17 -31.23 -12.62
CA PHE A 127 -11.16 -29.93 -13.29
C PHE A 127 -12.56 -29.58 -13.79
N PHE A 128 -13.08 -28.45 -13.31
CA PHE A 128 -14.41 -27.95 -13.60
C PHE A 128 -15.51 -28.95 -13.20
N LYS A 129 -16.17 -29.61 -14.16
CA LYS A 129 -17.21 -30.64 -13.93
C LYS A 129 -16.74 -32.07 -14.21
N THR A 130 -15.44 -32.26 -14.43
CA THR A 130 -14.86 -33.53 -14.87
C THR A 130 -13.83 -34.04 -13.86
N ILE A 131 -13.98 -35.30 -13.45
CA ILE A 131 -13.02 -36.05 -12.64
C ILE A 131 -12.18 -36.91 -13.58
N TYR A 132 -10.87 -36.88 -13.43
CA TYR A 132 -9.91 -37.64 -14.22
C TYR A 132 -9.29 -38.72 -13.33
N ILE A 133 -9.43 -39.97 -13.76
CA ILE A 133 -8.85 -41.14 -13.11
C ILE A 133 -8.24 -42.04 -14.18
N ASP A 134 -7.22 -42.82 -13.85
CA ASP A 134 -6.78 -43.89 -14.74
C ASP A 134 -7.61 -45.17 -14.54
N LYS A 135 -7.59 -46.05 -15.54
CA LYS A 135 -8.33 -47.33 -15.51
C LYS A 135 -7.64 -48.43 -14.66
N LYS A 136 -6.60 -48.12 -13.88
CA LYS A 136 -5.77 -49.10 -13.15
C LYS A 136 -5.63 -48.81 -11.65
N THR A 137 -6.14 -47.69 -11.16
CA THR A 137 -5.92 -47.23 -9.78
C THR A 137 -6.84 -47.92 -8.79
N ILE A 138 -6.34 -49.04 -8.26
CA ILE A 138 -6.68 -49.63 -6.96
C ILE A 138 -8.09 -50.26 -6.92
N ASN A 139 -8.30 -51.19 -5.97
CA ASN A 139 -9.56 -51.87 -5.69
C ASN A 139 -10.78 -50.91 -5.71
N GLU A 140 -11.93 -51.40 -6.18
CA GLU A 140 -13.16 -50.62 -6.40
C GLU A 140 -13.55 -49.70 -5.22
N GLU A 141 -13.45 -50.22 -3.99
CA GLU A 141 -13.74 -49.51 -2.74
C GLU A 141 -12.79 -48.33 -2.44
N SER A 142 -11.50 -48.46 -2.79
CA SER A 142 -10.55 -47.32 -2.72
C SER A 142 -10.79 -46.32 -3.83
N GLN A 143 -11.21 -46.78 -5.01
CA GLN A 143 -11.56 -45.93 -6.14
C GLN A 143 -12.81 -45.08 -5.81
N GLU A 144 -13.82 -45.65 -5.13
CA GLU A 144 -14.99 -44.91 -4.65
C GLU A 144 -14.60 -43.79 -3.68
N LYS A 145 -13.77 -44.09 -2.67
CA LYS A 145 -13.27 -43.11 -1.68
C LYS A 145 -12.48 -41.95 -2.36
N ILE A 146 -11.76 -42.23 -3.47
CA ILE A 146 -11.10 -41.21 -4.30
C ILE A 146 -12.11 -40.40 -5.12
N ILE A 147 -13.06 -41.04 -5.80
CA ILE A 147 -14.09 -40.35 -6.60
C ILE A 147 -14.94 -39.43 -5.71
N MET A 148 -15.25 -39.85 -4.47
CA MET A 148 -15.94 -39.02 -3.49
C MET A 148 -15.13 -37.75 -3.15
N HIS A 149 -13.82 -37.88 -2.92
CA HIS A 149 -12.93 -36.73 -2.67
C HIS A 149 -12.92 -35.74 -3.86
N GLU A 150 -12.70 -36.23 -5.07
CA GLU A 150 -12.71 -35.40 -6.29
C GLU A 150 -14.10 -34.78 -6.57
N THR A 151 -15.16 -35.47 -6.19
CA THR A 151 -16.53 -34.93 -6.27
C THR A 151 -16.73 -33.71 -5.37
N ILE A 152 -16.07 -33.63 -4.20
CA ILE A 152 -16.13 -32.43 -3.35
C ILE A 152 -15.46 -31.23 -4.04
N HIS A 153 -14.30 -31.43 -4.68
CA HIS A 153 -13.61 -30.36 -5.42
C HIS A 153 -14.46 -29.80 -6.58
N VAL A 154 -15.16 -30.68 -7.32
CA VAL A 154 -16.13 -30.27 -8.35
C VAL A 154 -17.31 -29.52 -7.72
N ARG A 155 -18.00 -30.10 -6.73
CA ARG A 155 -19.20 -29.51 -6.10
C ARG A 155 -18.91 -28.16 -5.44
N GLN A 156 -17.73 -28.00 -4.87
CA GLN A 156 -17.29 -26.75 -4.24
C GLN A 156 -16.60 -25.77 -5.21
N TRP A 157 -16.51 -26.09 -6.50
CA TRP A 157 -15.91 -25.26 -7.56
C TRP A 157 -14.45 -24.84 -7.30
N HIS A 158 -13.65 -25.72 -6.66
CA HIS A 158 -12.25 -25.43 -6.31
C HIS A 158 -11.38 -25.09 -7.53
N THR A 159 -11.73 -25.56 -8.74
CA THR A 159 -11.07 -25.14 -9.99
C THR A 159 -11.14 -23.62 -10.23
N ILE A 160 -12.26 -22.96 -9.92
CA ILE A 160 -12.40 -21.51 -10.10
C ILE A 160 -11.44 -20.76 -9.18
N ASP A 161 -11.42 -21.13 -7.89
CA ASP A 161 -10.50 -20.58 -6.90
C ASP A 161 -9.03 -20.69 -7.33
N VAL A 162 -8.63 -21.87 -7.84
CA VAL A 162 -7.26 -22.12 -8.30
C VAL A 162 -6.93 -21.27 -9.52
N VAL A 163 -7.78 -21.24 -10.55
CA VAL A 163 -7.57 -20.43 -11.76
C VAL A 163 -7.49 -18.94 -11.41
N PHE A 164 -8.39 -18.46 -10.53
CA PHE A 164 -8.34 -17.09 -10.02
C PHE A 164 -7.01 -16.79 -9.32
N ALA A 165 -6.57 -17.65 -8.40
CA ALA A 165 -5.31 -17.45 -7.68
C ALA A 165 -4.06 -17.55 -8.58
N GLU A 166 -4.05 -18.42 -9.61
CA GLU A 166 -2.99 -18.44 -10.62
C GLU A 166 -2.96 -17.12 -11.42
N LEU A 167 -4.10 -16.60 -11.89
CA LEU A 167 -4.17 -15.33 -12.61
C LEU A 167 -3.68 -14.14 -11.76
N ILE A 168 -4.06 -14.06 -10.48
CA ILE A 168 -3.55 -13.01 -9.60
C ILE A 168 -2.04 -13.19 -9.33
N CYS A 169 -1.54 -14.43 -9.26
CA CYS A 169 -0.10 -14.72 -9.22
C CYS A 169 0.64 -14.32 -10.51
N VAL A 170 0.04 -14.39 -11.69
CA VAL A 170 0.67 -13.91 -12.94
C VAL A 170 0.84 -12.39 -12.90
N LEU A 171 -0.21 -11.66 -12.49
CA LEU A 171 -0.15 -10.19 -12.33
C LEU A 171 0.81 -9.77 -11.20
N ASN A 172 0.92 -10.56 -10.13
CA ASN A 172 1.75 -10.27 -8.96
C ASN A 172 2.95 -11.23 -8.88
N TRP A 173 3.56 -11.56 -10.01
CA TRP A 173 4.56 -12.64 -10.09
C TRP A 173 5.75 -12.44 -9.15
N PHE A 174 6.17 -11.18 -8.95
CA PHE A 174 7.25 -10.78 -8.07
C PHE A 174 6.91 -10.85 -6.57
N ASN A 175 5.63 -11.04 -6.21
CA ASN A 175 5.16 -11.01 -4.82
C ASN A 175 5.12 -12.43 -4.21
N PRO A 176 6.09 -12.82 -3.35
CA PRO A 176 6.16 -14.16 -2.79
C PRO A 176 4.95 -14.50 -1.89
N PHE A 177 4.27 -13.51 -1.33
CA PHE A 177 3.08 -13.75 -0.49
C PHE A 177 1.86 -14.14 -1.32
N CYS A 178 1.77 -13.67 -2.57
CA CYS A 178 0.74 -14.09 -3.52
C CYS A 178 0.81 -15.61 -3.78
N TRP A 179 2.03 -16.12 -4.00
CA TRP A 179 2.30 -17.55 -4.16
C TRP A 179 2.03 -18.35 -2.88
N LYS A 180 2.40 -17.84 -1.70
CA LYS A 180 2.12 -18.51 -0.42
C LYS A 180 0.62 -18.57 -0.09
N MET A 181 -0.14 -17.52 -0.40
CA MET A 181 -1.61 -17.53 -0.30
C MET A 181 -2.23 -18.60 -1.19
N LYS A 182 -1.72 -18.79 -2.41
CA LYS A 182 -2.20 -19.81 -3.34
C LYS A 182 -1.96 -21.23 -2.80
N VAL A 183 -0.80 -21.49 -2.20
CA VAL A 183 -0.50 -22.77 -1.54
C VAL A 183 -1.45 -22.99 -0.35
N ALA A 184 -1.67 -21.98 0.49
CA ALA A 184 -2.60 -22.06 1.61
C ALA A 184 -4.07 -22.26 1.18
N LEU A 185 -4.46 -21.74 0.02
CA LEU A 185 -5.79 -21.93 -0.56
C LEU A 185 -5.96 -23.37 -1.04
N LYS A 186 -4.97 -23.92 -1.77
CA LYS A 186 -4.95 -25.34 -2.17
C LYS A 186 -4.98 -26.27 -0.94
N GLU A 187 -4.17 -26.01 0.10
CA GLU A 187 -4.25 -26.73 1.38
C GLU A 187 -5.66 -26.70 1.99
N THR A 188 -6.35 -25.56 1.92
CA THR A 188 -7.72 -25.42 2.44
C THR A 188 -8.74 -26.22 1.61
N HIS A 189 -8.55 -26.32 0.29
CA HIS A 189 -9.37 -27.17 -0.60
C HIS A 189 -9.21 -28.65 -0.25
N GLU A 190 -7.99 -29.12 -0.02
CA GLU A 190 -7.72 -30.50 0.42
C GLU A 190 -8.44 -30.80 1.74
N TYR A 191 -8.32 -29.92 2.75
CA TYR A 191 -8.99 -30.12 4.03
C TYR A 191 -10.53 -30.09 3.91
N LEU A 192 -11.09 -29.32 2.97
CA LEU A 192 -12.53 -29.30 2.67
C LEU A 192 -12.99 -30.61 2.00
N ALA A 193 -12.17 -31.19 1.14
CA ALA A 193 -12.46 -32.45 0.47
C ALA A 193 -12.28 -33.65 1.42
N ASP A 194 -11.22 -33.67 2.23
CA ASP A 194 -11.03 -34.65 3.32
C ASP A 194 -12.20 -34.62 4.32
N LEU A 195 -12.65 -33.42 4.68
CA LEU A 195 -13.83 -33.20 5.51
C LEU A 195 -15.09 -33.77 4.87
N GLY A 196 -15.36 -33.46 3.60
CA GLY A 196 -16.55 -33.91 2.89
C GLY A 196 -16.65 -35.44 2.76
N VAL A 197 -15.51 -36.13 2.61
CA VAL A 197 -15.46 -37.61 2.67
C VAL A 197 -15.76 -38.11 4.08
N SER A 198 -15.12 -37.52 5.11
CA SER A 198 -15.32 -37.91 6.51
C SER A 198 -16.76 -37.76 7.03
N GLU A 199 -17.55 -36.87 6.43
CA GLU A 199 -18.97 -36.66 6.76
C GLU A 199 -19.91 -37.61 5.97
N GLN A 200 -19.42 -38.26 4.91
CA GLN A 200 -20.20 -39.16 4.04
C GLN A 200 -19.87 -40.64 4.24
N THR A 201 -18.70 -41.00 4.79
CA THR A 201 -18.30 -42.39 5.04
C THR A 201 -18.14 -42.70 6.53
N PRO A 202 -18.82 -43.73 7.09
CA PRO A 202 -18.57 -44.20 8.46
C PRO A 202 -17.14 -44.74 8.66
N GLU A 203 -16.56 -45.32 7.60
CA GLU A 203 -15.24 -45.98 7.57
C GLU A 203 -14.07 -45.01 7.39
N TYR A 204 -14.13 -43.87 8.07
CA TYR A 204 -13.11 -42.82 8.03
C TYR A 204 -11.67 -43.32 8.28
N ALA A 205 -11.51 -44.35 9.10
CA ALA A 205 -10.22 -44.97 9.40
C ALA A 205 -9.54 -45.56 8.15
N GLU A 206 -10.31 -46.11 7.21
CA GLU A 206 -9.78 -46.73 6.00
C GLU A 206 -9.36 -45.69 4.97
N TYR A 207 -10.14 -44.61 4.85
CA TYR A 207 -9.74 -43.45 4.05
C TYR A 207 -8.45 -42.80 4.57
N PHE A 208 -8.33 -42.65 5.90
CA PHE A 208 -7.09 -42.21 6.54
C PHE A 208 -5.92 -43.17 6.23
N MET A 209 -6.14 -44.48 6.30
CA MET A 209 -5.11 -45.48 5.99
C MET A 209 -4.71 -45.53 4.51
N LEU A 210 -5.64 -45.24 3.57
CA LEU A 210 -5.34 -45.07 2.15
C LEU A 210 -4.37 -43.89 1.93
N LEU A 211 -4.68 -42.72 2.52
CA LEU A 211 -3.81 -41.54 2.46
C LEU A 211 -2.45 -41.78 3.14
N PHE A 212 -2.44 -42.46 4.29
CA PHE A 212 -1.23 -42.78 5.06
C PHE A 212 -0.30 -43.74 4.31
N ARG A 213 -0.84 -44.80 3.68
CA ARG A 213 -0.07 -45.73 2.83
C ARG A 213 0.57 -45.00 1.64
N ASN A 214 -0.18 -44.12 0.98
CA ASN A 214 0.33 -43.29 -0.11
C ASN A 214 1.46 -42.34 0.37
N ALA A 215 1.32 -41.75 1.57
CA ALA A 215 2.34 -40.85 2.14
C ALA A 215 3.68 -41.54 2.50
N ILE A 216 3.63 -42.83 2.85
CA ILE A 216 4.78 -43.59 3.41
C ILE A 216 5.54 -44.42 2.37
N GLY A 217 5.04 -44.51 1.13
CA GLY A 217 5.71 -45.19 0.01
C GLY A 217 7.22 -44.91 -0.04
N VAL A 218 8.02 -45.98 0.08
CA VAL A 218 9.47 -45.90 0.24
C VAL A 218 10.11 -45.52 -1.09
N GLN A 219 10.86 -44.41 -1.10
CA GLN A 219 11.79 -44.04 -2.17
C GLN A 219 13.05 -43.38 -1.59
N PRO A 220 14.22 -43.54 -2.23
CA PRO A 220 15.52 -43.24 -1.63
C PRO A 220 15.78 -41.74 -1.41
N GLY A 221 16.73 -41.45 -0.52
CA GLY A 221 17.19 -40.10 -0.22
C GLY A 221 17.75 -39.38 -1.46
N PHE A 222 17.71 -38.05 -1.43
CA PHE A 222 17.95 -37.06 -2.50
C PHE A 222 16.73 -36.60 -3.33
N ALA A 223 15.58 -37.28 -3.29
CA ALA A 223 14.35 -36.75 -3.88
C ALA A 223 13.71 -35.63 -3.03
N ASN A 224 13.28 -34.53 -3.68
CA ASN A 224 12.71 -33.36 -3.00
C ASN A 224 11.27 -33.63 -2.53
N ASN A 225 11.07 -33.82 -1.21
CA ASN A 225 9.85 -34.37 -0.60
C ASN A 225 8.70 -33.36 -0.40
N LEU A 226 8.49 -32.44 -1.36
CA LEU A 226 7.49 -31.37 -1.24
C LEU A 226 6.06 -31.88 -1.02
N ASN A 227 5.66 -32.96 -1.70
CA ASN A 227 4.31 -33.55 -1.56
C ASN A 227 4.05 -34.16 -0.17
N LYS A 228 5.07 -34.71 0.52
CA LYS A 228 4.89 -35.22 1.89
C LYS A 228 4.43 -34.13 2.84
N SER A 229 4.87 -32.88 2.63
CA SER A 229 4.44 -31.76 3.48
C SER A 229 2.93 -31.50 3.39
N LEU A 230 2.29 -31.74 2.24
CA LEU A 230 0.85 -31.60 2.06
C LEU A 230 0.09 -32.79 2.63
N THR A 231 0.50 -34.02 2.31
CA THR A 231 -0.19 -35.23 2.80
C THR A 231 -0.10 -35.35 4.33
N LEU A 232 1.05 -35.01 4.93
CA LEU A 232 1.19 -34.95 6.40
C LEU A 232 0.27 -33.88 7.01
N LYS A 233 0.15 -32.70 6.38
CA LYS A 233 -0.79 -31.66 6.85
C LYS A 233 -2.24 -32.12 6.79
N ARG A 234 -2.65 -32.79 5.70
CA ARG A 234 -3.98 -33.42 5.56
C ARG A 234 -4.24 -34.36 6.73
N LEU A 235 -3.37 -35.35 6.94
CA LEU A 235 -3.46 -36.33 8.05
C LEU A 235 -3.51 -35.66 9.45
N ILE A 236 -2.73 -34.59 9.67
CA ILE A 236 -2.72 -33.84 10.94
C ILE A 236 -4.04 -33.07 11.15
N MET A 237 -4.55 -32.39 10.13
CA MET A 237 -5.79 -31.61 10.23
C MET A 237 -7.03 -32.51 10.29
N MET A 238 -6.98 -33.67 9.62
CA MET A 238 -7.94 -34.77 9.72
C MET A 238 -8.09 -35.29 11.16
N LYS A 239 -6.98 -35.53 11.88
CA LYS A 239 -7.01 -36.00 13.29
C LYS A 239 -7.41 -34.88 14.28
N LYS A 240 -7.48 -33.62 13.85
CA LYS A 240 -7.61 -32.47 14.76
C LYS A 240 -9.03 -32.32 15.31
N THR A 241 -9.14 -32.06 16.62
CA THR A 241 -10.41 -31.70 17.26
C THR A 241 -10.96 -30.39 16.68
N ARG A 242 -12.28 -30.30 16.55
CA ARG A 242 -12.93 -29.14 15.95
C ARG A 242 -12.66 -27.87 16.77
N SER A 243 -12.21 -26.82 16.09
CA SER A 243 -12.00 -25.50 16.67
C SER A 243 -13.28 -24.94 17.30
N SER A 244 -13.16 -24.28 18.45
CA SER A 244 -14.32 -23.70 19.16
C SER A 244 -14.91 -22.50 18.42
N LYS A 245 -16.16 -22.13 18.74
CA LYS A 245 -16.83 -20.95 18.16
C LYS A 245 -16.01 -19.66 18.34
N LEU A 246 -15.25 -19.55 19.44
CA LEU A 246 -14.38 -18.41 19.73
C LEU A 246 -13.28 -18.22 18.67
N SER A 247 -12.81 -19.30 18.04
CA SER A 247 -11.84 -19.21 16.92
C SER A 247 -12.40 -18.47 15.70
N LYS A 248 -13.72 -18.52 15.44
CA LYS A 248 -14.33 -17.72 14.36
C LYS A 248 -14.23 -16.21 14.67
N MET A 249 -14.34 -15.84 15.94
CA MET A 249 -14.28 -14.45 16.40
C MET A 249 -12.87 -13.85 16.28
N LYS A 250 -11.81 -14.66 16.17
CA LYS A 250 -10.45 -14.19 15.86
C LYS A 250 -10.36 -13.48 14.49
N VAL A 251 -11.27 -13.77 13.56
CA VAL A 251 -11.36 -13.03 12.28
C VAL A 251 -11.87 -11.61 12.48
N LEU A 252 -12.67 -11.36 13.53
CA LEU A 252 -13.09 -9.99 13.87
C LEU A 252 -11.89 -9.13 14.26
N LEU A 253 -10.87 -9.69 14.95
CA LEU A 253 -9.62 -9.01 15.28
C LEU A 253 -8.75 -8.68 14.05
N ALA A 254 -8.97 -9.37 12.92
CA ALA A 254 -8.29 -9.05 11.67
C ALA A 254 -8.75 -7.70 11.08
N PHE A 255 -10.04 -7.38 11.23
CA PHE A 255 -10.68 -6.20 10.64
C PHE A 255 -10.13 -4.85 11.15
N PRO A 256 -10.00 -4.57 12.48
CA PRO A 256 -9.45 -3.31 12.96
C PRO A 256 -7.97 -3.15 12.61
N ILE A 257 -7.19 -4.23 12.56
CA ILE A 257 -5.78 -4.18 12.14
C ILE A 257 -5.68 -3.78 10.66
N VAL A 258 -6.57 -4.30 9.80
CA VAL A 258 -6.66 -3.89 8.40
C VAL A 258 -7.08 -2.43 8.25
N ILE A 259 -8.06 -1.96 9.03
CA ILE A 259 -8.50 -0.56 9.02
C ILE A 259 -7.39 0.39 9.48
N VAL A 260 -6.76 0.12 10.64
CA VAL A 260 -5.69 0.96 11.20
C VAL A 260 -4.51 1.08 10.23
N LEU A 261 -4.11 -0.04 9.60
CA LEU A 261 -3.01 -0.01 8.63
C LEU A 261 -3.44 0.64 7.30
N PHE A 262 -4.69 0.45 6.85
CA PHE A 262 -5.22 1.19 5.69
C PHE A 262 -5.21 2.71 5.94
N ILE A 263 -5.65 3.16 7.13
CA ILE A 263 -5.60 4.57 7.52
C ILE A 263 -4.14 5.08 7.54
N ALA A 264 -3.22 4.31 8.12
CA ALA A 264 -1.81 4.68 8.18
C ALA A 264 -1.18 4.87 6.78
N PHE A 265 -1.50 4.00 5.81
CA PHE A 265 -1.04 4.17 4.42
C PHE A 265 -1.82 5.24 3.64
N SER A 266 -3.12 5.44 3.95
CA SER A 266 -3.94 6.45 3.26
C SER A 266 -3.64 7.88 3.69
N CYS A 267 -3.14 8.10 4.91
CA CYS A 267 -2.80 9.43 5.45
C CYS A 267 -1.61 10.12 4.76
N ASN A 268 -0.91 9.49 3.80
CA ASN A 268 0.31 10.07 3.21
C ASN A 268 0.06 10.96 1.96
N LYS A 269 -1.19 11.19 1.54
CA LYS A 269 -1.51 12.02 0.35
C LYS A 269 -1.31 13.53 0.52
N ASN A 270 -0.95 14.00 1.72
CA ASN A 270 -0.79 15.44 2.01
C ASN A 270 0.62 15.98 1.72
N ALA A 271 1.64 15.13 1.53
CA ALA A 271 3.00 15.57 1.18
C ALA A 271 3.11 16.07 -0.28
N ASP A 272 2.44 15.38 -1.23
CA ASP A 272 2.55 15.70 -2.66
C ASP A 272 1.50 16.70 -3.14
N LYS A 273 0.30 16.72 -2.56
CA LYS A 273 -0.74 17.71 -2.92
C LYS A 273 -0.35 19.15 -2.59
N LEU A 274 0.45 19.35 -1.54
CA LEU A 274 1.03 20.67 -1.21
C LEU A 274 1.98 21.20 -2.30
N LYS A 275 2.56 20.32 -3.14
CA LYS A 275 3.40 20.74 -4.27
C LYS A 275 2.61 21.00 -5.56
N SER A 276 1.62 20.16 -5.88
CA SER A 276 0.89 20.32 -7.15
C SER A 276 -0.06 21.52 -7.17
N GLN A 277 -0.68 21.87 -6.03
CA GLN A 277 -1.69 22.93 -5.99
C GLN A 277 -1.11 24.35 -6.12
N TYR A 278 0.17 24.56 -5.82
CA TYR A 278 0.85 25.85 -6.01
C TYR A 278 1.23 26.15 -7.47
N SER A 279 1.36 25.13 -8.33
CA SER A 279 1.74 25.34 -9.75
C SER A 279 0.55 25.54 -10.70
N SER A 280 -0.66 25.14 -10.32
CA SER A 280 -1.83 25.17 -11.22
C SER A 280 -2.59 26.51 -11.24
N ASN A 281 -2.58 27.27 -10.14
CA ASN A 281 -3.44 28.46 -9.99
C ASN A 281 -2.85 29.77 -10.56
N VAL A 282 -1.74 29.71 -11.30
CA VAL A 282 -1.09 30.89 -11.91
C VAL A 282 -1.60 31.17 -13.34
N ILE A 283 -2.37 30.25 -13.96
CA ILE A 283 -2.83 30.39 -15.36
C ILE A 283 -4.34 30.16 -15.50
N SER A 284 -5.16 30.91 -14.74
CA SER A 284 -6.51 31.36 -15.15
C SER A 284 -7.14 32.23 -14.07
N GLU A 285 -6.99 33.55 -14.18
CA GLU A 285 -8.11 34.51 -14.08
C GLU A 285 -7.64 35.92 -14.43
N LYS A 286 -7.87 36.31 -15.68
CA LYS A 286 -7.88 37.71 -16.12
C LYS A 286 -9.09 37.95 -17.01
N LYS A 287 -10.22 38.31 -16.40
CA LYS A 287 -11.28 39.15 -17.00
C LYS A 287 -12.40 39.43 -15.99
N GLU A 288 -12.87 40.69 -15.99
CA GLU A 288 -14.29 41.12 -15.95
C GLU A 288 -15.24 40.55 -14.84
N THR A 289 -16.07 41.31 -14.11
CA THR A 289 -16.29 42.76 -13.93
C THR A 289 -17.36 43.00 -12.81
N VAL A 290 -17.46 44.24 -12.31
CA VAL A 290 -18.75 44.93 -11.96
C VAL A 290 -19.50 44.64 -10.62
N ASN A 291 -19.42 45.68 -9.75
CA ASN A 291 -20.47 46.42 -9.03
C ASN A 291 -21.32 45.86 -7.86
N ASN A 292 -21.27 46.67 -6.79
CA ASN A 292 -22.32 47.15 -5.86
C ASN A 292 -22.01 46.83 -4.37
N THR A 293 -21.61 47.75 -3.48
CA THR A 293 -22.00 49.14 -3.13
C THR A 293 -23.03 49.19 -1.98
N SER A 294 -22.59 49.76 -0.84
CA SER A 294 -23.40 50.30 0.29
C SER A 294 -24.27 49.29 1.10
N ASN A 295 -24.69 49.51 2.36
CA ASN A 295 -24.45 50.45 3.49
C ASN A 295 -25.05 49.74 4.77
N ASN A 296 -24.98 50.17 6.05
CA ASN A 296 -24.50 51.36 6.76
C ASN A 296 -24.22 51.05 8.27
N ASP A 297 -23.88 52.09 9.06
CA ASP A 297 -24.20 52.34 10.50
C ASP A 297 -23.86 51.29 11.60
N SER A 298 -22.88 51.52 12.50
CA SER A 298 -22.84 52.41 13.70
C SER A 298 -23.43 51.76 14.98
N LYS A 299 -23.00 52.00 16.23
CA LYS A 299 -22.01 52.95 16.81
C LYS A 299 -21.57 52.50 18.24
N LEU A 300 -20.32 52.81 18.63
CA LEU A 300 -19.75 53.02 19.99
C LEU A 300 -20.34 52.33 21.26
N SER A 301 -19.47 51.64 22.01
CA SER A 301 -19.11 51.98 23.42
C SER A 301 -17.88 51.16 23.88
N ALA A 302 -17.17 51.58 24.93
CA ALA A 302 -15.86 51.04 25.32
C ALA A 302 -15.74 50.68 26.81
N LYS A 303 -15.06 49.56 27.12
CA LYS A 303 -13.98 49.49 28.12
C LYS A 303 -13.27 48.11 28.17
N SER A 304 -11.95 48.18 28.22
CA SER A 304 -10.96 47.23 28.78
C SER A 304 -11.43 45.82 29.21
N ASN A 305 -10.81 44.78 28.64
CA ASN A 305 -9.70 44.12 29.34
C ASN A 305 -8.82 43.27 28.41
N ASP A 306 -7.65 42.94 28.96
CA ASP A 306 -6.57 42.10 28.44
C ASP A 306 -7.07 40.84 27.69
N ASP A 307 -6.85 40.80 26.38
CA ASP A 307 -6.97 39.58 25.59
C ASP A 307 -5.99 39.63 24.40
N LYS A 308 -5.25 38.53 24.17
CA LYS A 308 -4.31 38.42 23.06
C LYS A 308 -5.09 38.15 21.78
N THR A 309 -5.71 39.20 21.26
CA THR A 309 -6.53 39.14 20.05
C THR A 309 -5.71 38.59 18.90
N PHE A 310 -6.09 37.40 18.42
CA PHE A 310 -5.52 36.80 17.23
C PHE A 310 -5.82 37.69 16.02
N ILE A 311 -4.81 38.42 15.56
CA ILE A 311 -4.89 39.29 14.41
C ILE A 311 -5.02 38.42 13.16
N SER A 312 -6.22 38.37 12.58
CA SER A 312 -6.43 37.81 11.25
C SER A 312 -5.79 38.73 10.22
N ILE A 313 -4.60 38.35 9.74
CA ILE A 313 -3.83 39.12 8.77
C ILE A 313 -4.41 38.86 7.37
N GLU A 314 -5.05 39.87 6.77
CA GLU A 314 -5.62 39.81 5.42
C GLU A 314 -4.54 39.72 4.35
N LYS A 315 -3.38 40.37 4.56
CA LYS A 315 -2.23 40.32 3.65
C LYS A 315 -0.94 40.09 4.42
N MET A 316 -0.24 39.00 4.14
CA MET A 316 1.10 38.73 4.71
C MET A 316 2.14 39.75 4.21
N PRO A 317 3.22 40.02 4.97
CA PRO A 317 4.32 40.84 4.50
C PRO A 317 5.02 40.21 3.29
N GLU A 318 5.52 41.04 2.39
CA GLU A 318 6.10 40.63 1.12
C GLU A 318 7.46 41.30 0.89
N TYR A 319 8.46 40.55 0.44
CA TYR A 319 9.76 41.11 0.10
C TYR A 319 9.66 42.04 -1.13
N PRO A 320 10.45 43.13 -1.25
CA PRO A 320 10.36 44.02 -2.41
C PRO A 320 10.62 43.28 -3.73
N ASN A 321 9.69 43.41 -4.68
CA ASN A 321 9.65 42.67 -5.95
C ASN A 321 9.41 41.15 -5.79
N GLY A 322 8.79 40.74 -4.69
CA GLY A 322 8.28 39.39 -4.45
C GLY A 322 9.34 38.37 -4.04
N TYR A 323 8.91 37.11 -3.91
CA TYR A 323 9.73 36.01 -3.39
C TYR A 323 11.00 35.73 -4.21
N ASN A 324 10.95 35.85 -5.54
CA ASN A 324 12.14 35.63 -6.38
C ASN A 324 13.27 36.65 -6.09
N ALA A 325 12.94 37.89 -5.75
CA ALA A 325 13.93 38.88 -5.36
C ALA A 325 14.56 38.61 -3.98
N LEU A 326 13.84 37.90 -3.10
CA LEU A 326 14.39 37.37 -1.84
C LEU A 326 15.41 36.26 -2.11
N ILE A 327 15.13 35.33 -3.05
CA ILE A 327 16.09 34.31 -3.49
C ILE A 327 17.39 34.97 -3.98
N ASP A 328 17.24 35.94 -4.89
CA ASP A 328 18.34 36.66 -5.52
C ASP A 328 19.16 37.50 -4.54
N TYR A 329 18.51 38.06 -3.52
CA TYR A 329 19.21 38.74 -2.44
C TYR A 329 20.03 37.76 -1.60
N LEU A 330 19.42 36.65 -1.16
CA LEU A 330 20.07 35.65 -0.33
C LEU A 330 21.26 35.01 -1.06
N SER A 331 21.11 34.67 -2.35
CA SER A 331 22.19 34.07 -3.15
C SER A 331 23.39 34.98 -3.36
N LYS A 332 23.19 36.30 -3.42
CA LYS A 332 24.26 37.30 -3.59
C LYS A 332 24.88 37.76 -2.27
N ASN A 333 24.19 37.62 -1.14
CA ASN A 333 24.60 38.19 0.15
C ASN A 333 25.00 37.16 1.21
N ILE A 334 24.60 35.88 1.09
CA ILE A 334 25.06 34.80 1.97
C ILE A 334 26.53 34.46 1.69
N GLN A 335 27.32 34.37 2.74
CA GLN A 335 28.71 33.91 2.73
C GLN A 335 28.81 32.59 3.52
N TYR A 336 29.38 31.55 2.93
CA TYR A 336 29.55 30.28 3.63
C TYR A 336 30.65 30.43 4.72
N PRO A 337 30.38 30.11 6.00
CA PRO A 337 31.38 30.20 7.05
C PRO A 337 32.60 29.29 6.76
N GLU A 338 33.81 29.84 6.85
CA GLU A 338 35.04 29.11 6.47
C GLU A 338 35.23 27.83 7.28
N GLU A 339 35.01 27.87 8.60
CA GLU A 339 35.08 26.70 9.47
C GLU A 339 34.11 25.58 9.07
N ALA A 340 32.90 25.94 8.60
CA ALA A 340 31.92 24.95 8.13
C ALA A 340 32.32 24.39 6.75
N LYS A 341 32.92 25.22 5.89
CA LYS A 341 33.43 24.83 4.57
C LYS A 341 34.60 23.86 4.66
N GLU A 342 35.58 24.13 5.52
CA GLU A 342 36.74 23.26 5.75
C GLU A 342 36.34 21.90 6.32
N LYS A 343 35.36 21.87 7.22
CA LYS A 343 34.88 20.65 7.88
C LYS A 343 33.85 19.86 7.07
N GLY A 344 33.49 20.32 5.86
CA GLY A 344 32.48 19.65 5.02
C GLY A 344 31.07 19.67 5.62
N ILE A 345 30.78 20.63 6.51
CA ILE A 345 29.53 20.67 7.27
C ILE A 345 28.45 21.40 6.46
N GLU A 346 27.28 20.77 6.35
CA GLU A 346 26.04 21.36 5.82
C GLU A 346 25.04 21.63 6.96
N GLY A 347 24.02 22.45 6.69
CA GLY A 347 23.04 22.79 7.73
C GLY A 347 21.79 23.52 7.25
N LYS A 348 20.76 23.52 8.08
CA LYS A 348 19.54 24.32 7.89
C LYS A 348 19.31 25.17 9.13
N VAL A 349 19.08 26.46 8.93
CA VAL A 349 18.83 27.45 9.99
C VAL A 349 17.44 28.04 9.81
N PHE A 350 16.67 28.13 10.89
CA PHE A 350 15.36 28.78 10.90
C PHE A 350 15.48 30.15 11.58
N VAL A 351 15.53 31.22 10.78
CA VAL A 351 15.61 32.59 11.29
C VAL A 351 14.20 33.13 11.49
N ASN A 352 13.88 33.52 12.72
CA ASN A 352 12.65 34.16 13.11
C ASN A 352 12.86 35.68 13.16
N PHE A 353 11.94 36.47 12.62
CA PHE A 353 12.04 37.94 12.62
C PHE A 353 10.66 38.61 12.51
N THR A 354 10.56 39.85 12.98
CA THR A 354 9.33 40.65 12.88
C THR A 354 9.46 41.66 11.75
N VAL A 355 8.58 41.61 10.75
CA VAL A 355 8.36 42.71 9.81
C VAL A 355 7.44 43.72 10.48
N THR A 356 7.93 44.92 10.74
CA THR A 356 7.11 45.98 11.34
C THR A 356 6.13 46.58 10.33
N LYS A 357 5.11 47.29 10.82
CA LYS A 357 4.19 48.16 10.07
C LYS A 357 4.83 49.20 9.15
N THR A 358 6.16 49.40 9.25
CA THR A 358 6.97 50.29 8.39
C THR A 358 7.80 49.54 7.35
N GLY A 359 7.65 48.22 7.26
CA GLY A 359 8.47 47.34 6.42
C GLY A 359 9.83 46.96 7.01
N LYS A 360 10.32 47.69 8.03
CA LYS A 360 11.60 47.39 8.67
C LYS A 360 11.55 46.07 9.43
N ILE A 361 12.62 45.27 9.32
CA ILE A 361 12.83 44.06 10.13
C ILE A 361 13.31 44.43 11.54
N LYS A 362 12.81 43.71 12.55
CA LYS A 362 13.29 43.70 13.94
C LYS A 362 13.28 42.28 14.51
N ASN A 363 13.82 42.11 15.73
CA ASN A 363 13.74 40.87 16.52
C ASN A 363 14.29 39.61 15.80
N VAL A 364 15.36 39.77 15.02
CA VAL A 364 16.01 38.66 14.30
C VAL A 364 16.65 37.70 15.31
N THR A 365 16.13 36.48 15.37
CA THR A 365 16.51 35.42 16.33
C THR A 365 16.51 34.06 15.64
N ILE A 366 17.19 33.06 16.20
CA ILE A 366 17.13 31.67 15.67
C ILE A 366 16.04 30.89 16.42
N LYS A 367 15.14 30.24 15.66
CA LYS A 367 13.96 29.54 16.21
C LYS A 367 14.30 28.20 16.85
N GLU A 368 15.29 27.49 16.30
CA GLU A 368 15.72 26.16 16.76
C GLU A 368 17.24 26.16 16.97
N LYS A 369 17.70 25.79 18.17
CA LYS A 369 19.14 25.65 18.47
C LYS A 369 19.69 24.42 17.74
N GLY A 370 20.22 24.64 16.54
CA GLY A 370 20.81 23.63 15.68
C GLY A 370 22.35 23.70 15.64
N ASN A 371 22.90 23.62 14.43
CA ASN A 371 24.34 23.64 14.19
C ASN A 371 24.85 25.09 14.16
N SER A 372 25.34 25.56 15.31
CA SER A 372 25.59 26.98 15.62
C SER A 372 26.53 27.73 14.67
N LEU A 373 27.31 27.03 13.83
CA LEU A 373 28.27 27.61 12.88
C LEU A 373 27.62 28.52 11.82
N PHE A 374 26.34 28.33 11.52
CA PHE A 374 25.61 29.10 10.50
C PHE A 374 24.75 30.25 11.07
N ASP A 375 24.52 30.27 12.39
CA ASP A 375 23.54 31.16 13.03
C ASP A 375 23.94 32.64 12.89
N ALA A 376 25.22 32.96 13.10
CA ALA A 376 25.73 34.33 13.00
C ALA A 376 25.55 34.91 11.59
N GLU A 377 25.78 34.09 10.56
CA GLU A 377 25.61 34.50 9.17
C GLU A 377 24.13 34.65 8.80
N ALA A 378 23.29 33.69 9.21
CA ALA A 378 21.85 33.74 8.97
C ALA A 378 21.21 34.98 9.61
N ILE A 379 21.62 35.34 10.84
CA ILE A 379 21.22 36.60 11.50
C ILE A 379 21.75 37.82 10.72
N ARG A 380 23.02 37.84 10.31
CA ARG A 380 23.65 38.96 9.59
C ARG A 380 22.90 39.29 8.30
N VAL A 381 22.55 38.29 7.50
CA VAL A 381 21.89 38.47 6.20
C VAL A 381 20.45 38.92 6.38
N VAL A 382 19.67 38.28 7.27
CA VAL A 382 18.28 38.69 7.52
C VAL A 382 18.20 40.09 8.12
N SER A 383 19.14 40.46 9.01
CA SER A 383 19.19 41.81 9.60
C SER A 383 19.55 42.92 8.60
N LYS A 384 20.07 42.58 7.41
CA LYS A 384 20.50 43.53 6.37
C LYS A 384 19.54 43.62 5.17
N MET A 385 18.38 42.96 5.23
CA MET A 385 17.38 43.02 4.17
C MET A 385 16.80 44.44 4.03
N PRO A 386 16.38 44.85 2.81
CA PRO A 386 15.63 46.09 2.60
C PRO A 386 14.27 46.06 3.31
N ASN A 387 13.60 47.21 3.40
CA ASN A 387 12.25 47.31 3.95
C ASN A 387 11.27 46.45 3.13
N TRP A 388 10.54 45.56 3.80
CA TRP A 388 9.47 44.75 3.22
C TRP A 388 8.20 45.58 2.99
N ILE A 389 7.29 45.07 2.15
CA ILE A 389 5.90 45.51 2.15
C ILE A 389 5.28 44.97 3.45
N PRO A 390 4.74 45.81 4.35
CA PRO A 390 4.21 45.35 5.64
C PRO A 390 2.94 44.52 5.47
N GLY A 391 2.66 43.64 6.43
CA GLY A 391 1.41 42.91 6.48
C GLY A 391 0.23 43.83 6.79
N LEU A 392 -0.96 43.52 6.27
CA LEU A 392 -2.19 44.26 6.49
C LEU A 392 -3.20 43.41 7.28
N ASN A 393 -3.85 44.02 8.27
CA ASN A 393 -5.06 43.52 8.92
C ASN A 393 -6.14 44.60 8.84
N LYS A 394 -7.28 44.31 8.21
CA LYS A 394 -8.39 45.25 7.97
C LYS A 394 -7.90 46.54 7.31
N GLY A 395 -7.06 46.39 6.30
CA GLY A 395 -6.37 47.50 5.61
C GLY A 395 -5.32 48.27 6.42
N THR A 396 -5.09 47.96 7.71
CA THR A 396 -4.09 48.65 8.54
C THR A 396 -2.75 47.89 8.57
N PRO A 397 -1.59 48.57 8.39
CA PRO A 397 -0.28 47.93 8.53
C PRO A 397 -0.02 47.45 9.96
N VAL A 398 0.31 46.16 10.11
CA VAL A 398 0.59 45.50 11.39
C VAL A 398 2.00 44.91 11.43
N ASP A 399 2.53 44.76 12.65
CA ASP A 399 3.78 44.03 12.89
C ASP A 399 3.47 42.52 12.78
N VAL A 400 4.26 41.78 11.98
CA VAL A 400 4.05 40.35 11.70
C VAL A 400 5.33 39.57 11.92
N GLU A 401 5.25 38.47 12.66
CA GLU A 401 6.35 37.53 12.91
C GLU A 401 6.43 36.49 11.78
N MET A 402 7.64 36.29 11.25
CA MET A 402 7.91 35.44 10.09
C MET A 402 9.12 34.53 10.37
N THR A 403 9.08 33.30 9.85
CA THR A 403 10.23 32.38 9.92
C THR A 403 10.78 32.12 8.51
N LEU A 404 12.04 32.47 8.26
CA LEU A 404 12.77 32.14 7.02
C LEU A 404 13.72 30.95 7.26
N PRO A 405 13.51 29.81 6.57
CA PRO A 405 14.43 28.69 6.59
C PRO A 405 15.52 28.83 5.51
N ILE A 406 16.76 29.04 5.94
CA ILE A 406 17.96 29.11 5.08
C ILE A 406 18.67 27.75 5.09
N VAL A 407 19.08 27.27 3.92
CA VAL A 407 19.77 25.97 3.76
C VAL A 407 21.17 26.19 3.21
N PHE A 408 22.18 25.77 3.96
CA PHE A 408 23.59 25.78 3.59
C PHE A 408 23.98 24.38 3.10
N LYS A 409 24.44 24.29 1.85
CA LYS A 409 24.96 23.08 1.22
C LYS A 409 26.29 23.37 0.53
N LEU A 410 27.15 22.38 0.48
CA LEU A 410 28.37 22.39 -0.32
C LEU A 410 28.06 21.81 -1.71
N SER A 411 28.75 22.30 -2.73
CA SER A 411 28.62 21.85 -4.12
C SER A 411 29.81 21.02 -4.57
#